data_AF-A0A2T7KYN5-F1
#
_entry.id   AF-A0A2T7KYN5-F1
#
_cell.length_a   1.000
_cell.length_b   1.000
_cell.length_c   1.000
_cell.angle_alpha   90.00
_cell.angle_beta   90.00
_cell.angle_gamma   90.00
#
_symmetry.space_group_name_H-M   'P 1'
#
loop_
_entity.id
_entity.type
_entity.pdbx_description
1 polymer ?
#
loop_
_entity_poly.entity_id
_entity_poly.type
_entity_poly.pdbx_seq_one_letter_code
_entity_poly.pdbx_strand_id
1 'polypeptide(L)'
;MGQQPNDLTPDAGPWHRWGYELRQFREARRLSQQALARKALIDRSHLGRFERAERPVPRPAAVVLDRVLDAAGALVRYWDEAESESPQDNSAMTSRVETEVHEANTRSHGASGLGALAMSGPGQAVSLGDDMDLVVVPARINGRIHFVPVPRRVVLASGLAGLAAAAVPATPATADSDLADMGSPFQHFAQLRRVIVQTDNLIGPRHVLPALQQNLVSLAKRRRFARGADAVELLALETRYEELAGWFAQDIGDERTAHGHTAKALDASHVTGDTDLTAYILGRKAQLAVDTGHPADALGLATAARRTARPGSRLEVIAVLHEAHAHAVLGEASETHKAYDTALTLLGRADSDGVWGSWLDTAYVNTARARSLAALGDYERAAAGFDDAIAMLPPAYRRDRGVYLARAARAHAGTGNNVLAARIGTQAVGIAVETGSARIFHQLDRLDHALAPAAGEDGVAEFRASLDRIVLHPA
;
A
#
# COMPACT_ATOMS: atom_id res chain seq x y z
N MET A 1 54.59 2.61 9.44
CA MET A 1 54.67 1.35 10.18
C MET A 1 53.28 0.74 10.20
N GLY A 2 53.04 -0.35 9.46
CA GLY A 2 51.73 -1.00 9.43
C GLY A 2 51.54 -1.81 10.71
N GLN A 3 50.44 -1.57 11.43
CA GLN A 3 50.05 -2.38 12.58
C GLN A 3 50.01 -3.86 12.16
N GLN A 4 50.68 -4.71 12.93
CA GLN A 4 50.58 -6.16 12.76
C GLN A 4 49.11 -6.57 12.91
N PRO A 5 48.57 -7.43 12.04
CA PRO A 5 47.20 -7.91 12.18
C PRO A 5 47.05 -8.69 13.48
N ASN A 6 45.97 -8.45 14.24
CA ASN A 6 45.69 -9.25 15.44
C ASN A 6 45.55 -10.74 15.07
N ASP A 7 46.17 -11.60 15.87
CA ASP A 7 46.00 -13.05 15.80
C ASP A 7 44.57 -13.41 16.20
N LEU A 8 43.87 -14.15 15.33
CA LEU A 8 42.52 -14.65 15.59
C LEU A 8 42.60 -16.10 16.06
N THR A 9 41.79 -16.45 17.07
CA THR A 9 41.70 -17.79 17.66
C THR A 9 40.44 -18.51 17.19
N PRO A 10 40.46 -19.22 16.04
CA PRO A 10 39.27 -19.85 15.47
C PRO A 10 38.65 -20.95 16.35
N ASP A 11 39.42 -21.53 17.26
CA ASP A 11 38.96 -22.60 18.16
C ASP A 11 38.30 -22.08 19.45
N ALA A 12 38.26 -20.76 19.66
CA ALA A 12 37.71 -20.16 20.88
C ALA A 12 36.17 -20.22 20.95
N GLY A 13 35.50 -20.41 19.82
CA GLY A 13 34.06 -20.61 19.77
C GLY A 13 33.47 -20.43 18.37
N PRO A 14 32.19 -20.77 18.17
CA PRO A 14 31.59 -20.85 16.84
C PRO A 14 31.59 -19.49 16.11
N TRP A 15 31.36 -18.39 16.84
CA TRP A 15 31.46 -17.03 16.29
C TRP A 15 32.90 -16.60 15.98
N HIS A 16 33.91 -17.12 16.71
CA HIS A 16 35.33 -16.88 16.42
C HIS A 16 35.77 -17.60 15.15
N ARG A 17 35.28 -18.83 14.93
CA ARG A 17 35.45 -19.56 13.67
C ARG A 17 34.81 -18.80 12.51
N TRP A 18 33.58 -18.31 12.69
CA TRP A 18 32.90 -17.51 11.66
C TRP A 18 33.69 -16.24 11.28
N GLY A 19 34.17 -15.49 12.28
CA GLY A 19 34.97 -14.28 12.05
C GLY A 19 36.31 -14.56 11.36
N TYR A 20 36.95 -15.69 11.69
CA TYR A 20 38.15 -16.18 11.02
C TYR A 20 37.89 -16.52 9.54
N GLU A 21 36.83 -17.29 9.25
CA GLU A 21 36.47 -17.66 7.88
C GLU A 21 36.16 -16.43 7.02
N LEU A 22 35.41 -15.46 7.56
CA LEU A 22 35.16 -14.18 6.88
C LEU A 22 36.48 -13.50 6.46
N ARG A 23 37.47 -13.49 7.35
CA ARG A 23 38.78 -12.92 7.07
C ARG A 23 39.54 -13.71 5.99
N GLN A 24 39.48 -15.04 6.02
CA GLN A 24 40.11 -15.89 5.02
C GLN A 24 39.52 -15.67 3.61
N PHE A 25 38.20 -15.66 3.49
CA PHE A 25 37.53 -15.39 2.21
C PHE A 25 37.86 -13.99 1.68
N ARG A 26 37.98 -12.99 2.56
CA ARG A 26 38.39 -11.63 2.21
C ARG A 26 39.84 -11.56 1.73
N GLU A 27 40.78 -12.17 2.46
CA GLU A 27 42.20 -12.15 2.12
C GLU A 27 42.50 -12.95 0.84
N ALA A 28 41.83 -14.08 0.64
CA ALA A 28 41.89 -14.85 -0.61
C ALA A 28 41.48 -14.02 -1.84
N ARG A 29 40.56 -13.07 -1.66
CA ARG A 29 40.10 -12.14 -2.71
C ARG A 29 40.90 -10.84 -2.76
N ARG A 30 41.99 -10.76 -1.98
CA ARG A 30 42.89 -9.60 -1.87
C ARG A 30 42.14 -8.29 -1.57
N LEU A 31 41.05 -8.39 -0.81
CA LEU A 31 40.24 -7.24 -0.41
C LEU A 31 40.71 -6.70 0.94
N SER A 32 40.90 -5.39 1.03
CA SER A 32 41.03 -4.74 2.35
C SER A 32 39.67 -4.73 3.05
N GLN A 33 39.67 -4.64 4.39
CA GLN A 33 38.41 -4.50 5.15
C GLN A 33 37.58 -3.30 4.64
N GLN A 34 38.22 -2.20 4.26
CA GLN A 34 37.51 -1.03 3.74
C GLN A 34 36.91 -1.25 2.35
N ALA A 35 37.56 -2.03 1.49
CA ALA A 35 37.04 -2.39 0.18
C ALA A 35 35.84 -3.35 0.30
N LEU A 36 35.91 -4.33 1.21
CA LEU A 36 34.80 -5.24 1.46
C LEU A 36 33.60 -4.52 2.10
N ALA A 37 33.85 -3.68 3.11
CA ALA A 37 32.84 -2.85 3.75
C ALA A 37 32.02 -2.04 2.73
N ARG A 38 32.72 -1.37 1.79
CA ARG A 38 32.06 -0.59 0.72
C ARG A 38 31.24 -1.46 -0.22
N LYS A 39 31.75 -2.62 -0.65
CA LYS A 39 31.04 -3.54 -1.55
C LYS A 39 29.82 -4.19 -0.89
N ALA A 40 29.90 -4.48 0.40
CA ALA A 40 28.82 -5.05 1.18
C ALA A 40 27.84 -4.00 1.74
N LEU A 41 28.12 -2.69 1.55
CA LEU A 41 27.40 -1.58 2.18
C LEU A 41 27.31 -1.70 3.71
N ILE A 42 28.35 -2.25 4.34
CA ILE A 42 28.48 -2.42 5.79
C ILE A 42 29.56 -1.46 6.30
N ASP A 43 29.33 -0.84 7.45
CA ASP A 43 30.34 0.03 8.07
C ASP A 43 31.64 -0.74 8.38
N ARG A 44 32.80 -0.13 8.08
CA ARG A 44 34.12 -0.76 8.27
C ARG A 44 34.37 -1.17 9.72
N SER A 45 33.90 -0.40 10.69
CA SER A 45 34.05 -0.71 12.12
C SER A 45 33.21 -1.90 12.55
N HIS A 46 32.07 -2.15 11.88
CA HIS A 46 31.27 -3.35 12.09
C HIS A 46 31.96 -4.58 11.49
N LEU A 47 32.48 -4.47 10.27
CA LEU A 47 33.20 -5.56 9.62
C LEU A 47 34.42 -6.02 10.44
N GLY A 48 35.23 -5.09 10.96
CA GLY A 48 36.37 -5.43 11.80
C GLY A 48 36.01 -5.99 13.19
N ARG A 49 34.79 -5.74 13.68
CA ARG A 49 34.25 -6.36 14.90
C ARG A 49 33.69 -7.76 14.63
N PHE A 50 33.16 -8.00 13.44
CA PHE A 50 32.71 -9.32 13.01
C PHE A 50 33.88 -10.29 12.83
N GLU A 51 34.97 -9.85 12.18
CA GLU A 51 36.17 -10.70 12.01
C GLU A 51 36.83 -11.10 13.34
N ARG A 52 36.66 -10.29 14.39
CA ARG A 52 37.18 -10.55 15.75
C ARG A 52 36.16 -11.23 16.67
N ALA A 53 34.97 -11.55 16.17
CA ALA A 53 33.86 -12.10 16.97
C ALA A 53 33.47 -11.28 18.21
N GLU A 54 33.80 -9.98 18.24
CA GLU A 54 33.41 -9.05 19.31
C GLU A 54 31.94 -8.64 19.22
N ARG A 55 31.32 -8.88 18.06
CA ARG A 55 29.92 -8.63 17.83
C ARG A 55 29.34 -9.76 16.98
N PRO A 56 28.19 -10.34 17.38
CA PRO A 56 27.49 -11.29 16.52
C PRO A 56 27.04 -10.58 15.24
N VAL A 57 27.32 -11.21 14.10
CA VAL A 57 26.91 -10.69 12.79
C VAL A 57 25.43 -11.03 12.57
N PRO A 58 24.57 -10.07 12.18
CA PRO A 58 23.20 -10.39 11.80
C PRO A 58 23.15 -11.27 10.55
N ARG A 59 22.26 -12.26 10.50
CA ARG A 59 22.12 -13.18 9.35
C ARG A 59 22.04 -12.48 7.98
N PRO A 60 21.29 -11.38 7.81
CA PRO A 60 21.27 -10.65 6.53
C PRO A 60 22.64 -10.11 6.12
N ALA A 61 23.47 -9.68 7.07
CA ALA A 61 24.82 -9.21 6.81
C ALA A 61 25.77 -10.37 6.43
N ALA A 62 25.60 -11.55 7.03
CA ALA A 62 26.34 -12.76 6.65
C ALA A 62 26.02 -13.20 5.19
N VAL A 63 24.75 -13.16 4.78
CA VAL A 63 24.32 -13.48 3.40
C VAL A 63 24.90 -12.49 2.38
N VAL A 64 24.94 -11.20 2.71
CA VAL A 64 25.55 -10.18 1.84
C VAL A 64 27.07 -10.39 1.74
N LEU A 65 27.75 -10.66 2.86
CA LEU A 65 29.18 -10.93 2.87
C LEU A 65 29.53 -12.19 2.09
N ASP A 66 28.72 -13.26 2.21
CA ASP A 66 28.87 -14.49 1.44
C ASP A 66 28.78 -14.25 -0.07
N ARG A 67 27.75 -13.49 -0.51
CA ARG A 67 27.58 -13.15 -1.93
C ARG A 67 28.70 -12.26 -2.46
N VAL A 68 29.10 -11.24 -1.69
CA VAL A 68 30.14 -10.28 -2.12
C VAL A 68 31.51 -10.92 -2.15
N LEU A 69 31.75 -11.86 -1.23
CA LEU A 69 32.95 -12.69 -1.21
C LEU A 69 32.77 -13.99 -1.99
N ASP A 70 31.74 -14.16 -2.82
CA ASP A 70 31.49 -15.37 -3.61
C ASP A 70 31.87 -16.66 -2.87
N ALA A 71 31.37 -16.79 -1.63
CA ALA A 71 31.76 -17.85 -0.70
C ALA A 71 30.89 -19.11 -0.85
N ALA A 72 30.03 -19.13 -1.87
CA ALA A 72 29.15 -20.26 -2.21
C ALA A 72 28.33 -20.80 -1.02
N GLY A 73 27.87 -19.90 -0.14
CA GLY A 73 27.09 -20.23 1.04
C GLY A 73 27.92 -20.68 2.25
N ALA A 74 29.25 -20.75 2.17
CA ALA A 74 30.09 -21.18 3.26
C ALA A 74 29.97 -20.28 4.50
N LEU A 75 29.92 -18.95 4.33
CA LEU A 75 29.77 -18.02 5.46
C LEU A 75 28.35 -18.09 6.06
N VAL A 76 27.34 -18.43 5.26
CA VAL A 76 25.98 -18.64 5.79
C VAL A 76 25.89 -19.94 6.58
N ARG A 77 26.54 -21.02 6.10
CA ARG A 77 26.59 -22.30 6.82
C ARG A 77 27.31 -22.19 8.17
N TYR A 78 28.49 -21.57 8.20
CA TYR A 78 29.20 -21.34 9.46
C TYR A 78 28.40 -20.45 10.42
N TRP A 79 27.52 -19.59 9.90
CA TRP A 79 26.64 -18.76 10.71
C TRP A 79 25.54 -19.60 11.37
N ASP A 80 24.89 -20.47 10.58
CA ASP A 80 23.82 -21.36 11.07
C ASP A 80 24.39 -22.39 12.08
N GLU A 81 25.62 -22.88 11.86
CA GLU A 81 26.37 -23.71 12.83
C GLU A 81 26.64 -22.93 14.14
N ALA A 82 27.07 -21.66 14.04
CA ALA A 82 27.37 -20.85 15.20
C ALA A 82 26.15 -20.43 16.04
N GLU A 83 25.00 -20.22 15.40
CA GLU A 83 23.74 -19.96 16.09
C GLU A 83 23.22 -21.23 16.80
N SER A 84 23.34 -22.38 16.15
CA SER A 84 22.89 -23.68 16.70
C SER A 84 23.70 -24.13 17.92
N GLU A 85 24.99 -23.79 17.97
CA GLU A 85 25.90 -24.14 19.07
C GLU A 85 25.90 -23.11 20.23
N SER A 86 25.19 -21.99 20.11
CA SER A 86 25.09 -20.98 21.16
C SER A 86 23.94 -21.30 22.14
N PRO A 87 24.18 -21.69 23.41
CA PRO A 87 23.10 -21.95 24.37
C PRO A 87 22.35 -20.65 24.71
N GLN A 88 21.02 -20.64 24.52
CA GLN A 88 20.16 -19.54 24.93
C GLN A 88 20.03 -19.50 26.46
N ASP A 89 20.86 -18.68 27.10
CA ASP A 89 20.69 -18.32 28.50
C ASP A 89 19.96 -16.97 28.58
N ASN A 90 18.63 -17.00 28.73
CA ASN A 90 17.85 -15.91 29.33
C ASN A 90 16.39 -16.31 29.58
N SER A 91 16.16 -16.98 30.71
CA SER A 91 14.87 -17.01 31.38
C SER A 91 15.08 -16.69 32.86
N ALA A 92 15.01 -15.41 33.22
CA ALA A 92 14.78 -14.96 34.60
C ALA A 92 14.40 -13.46 34.63
N MET A 93 13.09 -13.15 34.63
CA MET A 93 12.46 -12.21 35.57
C MET A 93 10.94 -12.15 35.33
N THR A 94 10.21 -13.14 35.83
CA THR A 94 8.78 -13.04 36.13
C THR A 94 8.53 -12.29 37.44
N SER A 95 7.26 -11.92 37.68
CA SER A 95 6.58 -11.53 38.94
C SER A 95 6.47 -10.00 39.14
N ARG A 96 5.30 -9.38 39.39
CA ARG A 96 3.98 -9.73 39.96
C ARG A 96 3.01 -8.60 39.48
N VAL A 97 1.69 -8.75 39.35
CA VAL A 97 0.67 -8.79 40.42
C VAL A 97 -0.67 -9.16 39.77
N GLU A 98 -1.30 -10.24 40.23
CA GLU A 98 -2.75 -10.46 40.17
C GLU A 98 -3.45 -9.61 41.25
N THR A 99 -4.73 -9.22 41.09
CA THR A 99 -5.83 -9.43 42.09
C THR A 99 -7.18 -8.86 41.56
N GLU A 100 -8.18 -9.76 41.49
CA GLU A 100 -9.65 -9.71 41.71
C GLU A 100 -10.58 -8.65 41.05
N VAL A 101 -11.56 -9.04 40.23
CA VAL A 101 -12.95 -9.57 40.48
C VAL A 101 -13.95 -8.55 41.05
N HIS A 102 -14.93 -8.14 40.22
CA HIS A 102 -16.32 -7.94 40.66
C HIS A 102 -17.33 -8.03 39.49
N GLU A 103 -18.23 -9.01 39.58
CA GLU A 103 -19.46 -9.10 38.79
C GLU A 103 -20.53 -8.13 39.32
N ALA A 104 -21.40 -7.60 38.44
CA ALA A 104 -22.85 -7.86 38.47
C ALA A 104 -23.70 -6.79 37.75
N ASN A 105 -24.77 -7.30 37.15
CA ASN A 105 -26.06 -6.67 36.79
C ASN A 105 -26.23 -5.87 35.50
N THR A 106 -26.64 -6.63 34.47
CA THR A 106 -27.97 -6.57 33.83
C THR A 106 -28.77 -5.27 33.94
N ARG A 107 -29.14 -4.72 32.77
CA ARG A 107 -30.52 -4.30 32.46
C ARG A 107 -30.75 -4.27 30.95
N SER A 108 -31.70 -5.11 30.55
CA SER A 108 -32.38 -5.16 29.25
C SER A 108 -33.13 -3.87 28.97
N HIS A 109 -33.11 -3.40 27.72
CA HIS A 109 -34.25 -2.72 27.09
C HIS A 109 -34.20 -2.81 25.56
N GLY A 110 -35.22 -3.46 24.99
CA GLY A 110 -35.98 -2.90 23.87
C GLY A 110 -35.46 -3.12 22.46
N ALA A 111 -35.48 -4.36 21.99
CA ALA A 111 -35.45 -4.67 20.57
C ALA A 111 -36.81 -4.32 19.93
N SER A 112 -36.80 -3.40 18.95
CA SER A 112 -37.89 -3.18 18.01
C SER A 112 -37.38 -3.48 16.59
N GLY A 113 -38.03 -4.48 16.00
CA GLY A 113 -37.82 -5.12 14.70
C GLY A 113 -37.10 -4.35 13.59
N LEU A 114 -36.07 -5.01 13.03
CA LEU A 114 -35.84 -5.01 11.60
C LEU A 114 -36.11 -6.41 11.09
N GLY A 115 -37.17 -6.52 10.30
CA GLY A 115 -37.64 -7.74 9.67
C GLY A 115 -36.59 -8.31 8.72
N ALA A 116 -36.60 -9.64 8.65
CA ALA A 116 -35.79 -10.45 7.79
C ALA A 116 -35.93 -10.04 6.31
N LEU A 117 -34.83 -9.65 5.70
CA LEU A 117 -34.57 -9.93 4.28
C LEU A 117 -33.64 -11.13 4.21
N ALA A 118 -34.25 -12.29 4.41
CA ALA A 118 -33.63 -13.58 4.17
C ALA A 118 -33.44 -13.78 2.66
N MET A 119 -32.22 -14.17 2.31
CA MET A 119 -31.93 -15.31 1.43
C MET A 119 -32.60 -15.31 0.05
N SER A 120 -31.87 -14.81 -0.95
CA SER A 120 -31.89 -15.44 -2.28
C SER A 120 -30.69 -16.39 -2.36
N GLY A 121 -30.98 -17.67 -2.60
CA GLY A 121 -30.03 -18.79 -2.52
C GLY A 121 -28.95 -18.84 -3.61
N PRO A 122 -28.07 -19.85 -3.53
CA PRO A 122 -26.83 -19.94 -4.30
C PRO A 122 -27.12 -20.36 -5.74
N GLY A 123 -27.13 -19.39 -6.65
CA GLY A 123 -27.30 -19.62 -8.09
C GLY A 123 -26.10 -19.09 -8.86
N GLN A 124 -25.26 -20.02 -9.32
CA GLN A 124 -24.18 -19.85 -10.29
C GLN A 124 -22.91 -19.12 -9.81
N ALA A 125 -21.92 -19.94 -9.50
CA ALA A 125 -20.52 -19.60 -9.71
C ALA A 125 -20.35 -19.04 -11.14
N VAL A 126 -20.15 -17.72 -11.23
CA VAL A 126 -19.77 -17.08 -12.48
C VAL A 126 -18.34 -17.54 -12.81
N SER A 127 -18.23 -18.23 -13.93
CA SER A 127 -16.98 -18.69 -14.51
C SER A 127 -16.02 -17.52 -14.70
N LEU A 128 -14.87 -17.56 -14.03
CA LEU A 128 -13.73 -16.64 -14.19
C LEU A 128 -12.93 -16.89 -15.50
N GLY A 129 -13.57 -17.49 -16.52
CA GLY A 129 -12.93 -17.93 -17.76
C GLY A 129 -12.89 -16.88 -18.88
N ASP A 130 -13.93 -16.04 -19.00
CA ASP A 130 -14.09 -15.13 -20.15
C ASP A 130 -13.64 -13.68 -19.88
N ASP A 131 -13.50 -13.26 -18.62
CA ASP A 131 -13.15 -11.87 -18.23
C ASP A 131 -11.63 -11.57 -18.39
N MET A 132 -10.81 -12.55 -18.79
CA MET A 132 -9.35 -12.40 -18.83
C MET A 132 -8.81 -11.61 -20.02
N ASP A 133 -9.61 -11.33 -21.07
CA ASP A 133 -9.19 -10.51 -22.23
C ASP A 133 -9.69 -9.06 -22.17
N LEU A 134 -10.35 -8.66 -21.08
CA LEU A 134 -10.80 -7.27 -20.90
C LEU A 134 -9.78 -6.46 -20.10
N VAL A 135 -9.59 -5.21 -20.51
CA VAL A 135 -8.82 -4.19 -19.77
C VAL A 135 -9.70 -2.98 -19.60
N VAL A 136 -9.69 -2.42 -18.39
CA VAL A 136 -10.39 -1.16 -18.11
C VAL A 136 -9.52 -0.02 -18.60
N VAL A 137 -10.07 0.80 -19.50
CA VAL A 137 -9.38 1.96 -20.08
C VAL A 137 -10.21 3.23 -19.90
N PRO A 138 -9.56 4.41 -19.80
CA PRO A 138 -10.26 5.68 -19.86
C PRO A 138 -10.80 5.91 -21.28
N ALA A 139 -12.09 6.18 -21.40
CA ALA A 139 -12.77 6.51 -22.65
C ALA A 139 -13.60 7.78 -22.49
N ARG A 140 -13.59 8.63 -23.51
CA ARG A 140 -14.40 9.85 -23.56
C ARG A 140 -15.77 9.52 -24.16
N ILE A 141 -16.81 9.62 -23.35
CA ILE A 141 -18.21 9.36 -23.73
C ILE A 141 -19.03 10.57 -23.30
N ASN A 142 -19.78 11.16 -24.22
CA ASN A 142 -20.60 12.36 -23.96
C ASN A 142 -19.81 13.51 -23.30
N GLY A 143 -18.57 13.72 -23.73
CA GLY A 143 -17.69 14.78 -23.23
C GLY A 143 -17.04 14.51 -21.87
N ARG A 144 -17.30 13.35 -21.22
CA ARG A 144 -16.70 12.99 -19.93
C ARG A 144 -15.84 11.74 -20.04
N ILE A 145 -14.82 11.65 -19.19
CA ILE A 145 -13.98 10.44 -19.09
C ILE A 145 -14.66 9.40 -18.20
N HIS A 146 -14.98 8.25 -18.79
CA HIS A 146 -15.50 7.04 -18.15
C HIS A 146 -14.47 5.91 -18.23
N PHE A 147 -14.44 5.06 -17.21
CA PHE A 147 -13.61 3.84 -17.22
C PHE A 147 -14.46 2.67 -17.73
N VAL A 148 -14.06 2.09 -18.86
CA VAL A 148 -14.84 1.06 -19.54
C VAL A 148 -14.00 -0.19 -19.79
N PRO A 149 -14.56 -1.39 -19.55
CA PRO A 149 -13.91 -2.63 -19.93
C PRO A 149 -13.94 -2.78 -21.45
N VAL A 150 -12.78 -2.97 -22.07
CA VAL A 150 -12.65 -3.22 -23.52
C VAL A 150 -11.74 -4.40 -23.78
N PRO A 151 -11.93 -5.15 -24.88
CA PRO A 151 -11.02 -6.21 -25.24
C PRO A 151 -9.61 -5.68 -25.54
N ARG A 152 -8.55 -6.35 -25.06
CA ARG A 152 -7.15 -5.92 -25.24
C ARG A 152 -6.78 -5.64 -26.70
N ARG A 153 -7.28 -6.43 -27.63
CA ARG A 153 -7.10 -6.23 -29.08
C ARG A 153 -7.54 -4.85 -29.58
N VAL A 154 -8.58 -4.26 -28.96
CA VAL A 154 -9.10 -2.92 -29.32
C VAL A 154 -8.15 -1.82 -28.83
N VAL A 155 -7.52 -2.03 -27.68
CA VAL A 155 -6.50 -1.10 -27.13
C VAL A 155 -5.24 -1.10 -27.99
N LEU A 156 -4.80 -2.28 -28.44
CA LEU A 156 -3.63 -2.42 -29.32
C LEU A 156 -3.88 -1.81 -30.70
N ALA A 157 -5.10 -1.94 -31.23
CA ALA A 157 -5.46 -1.41 -32.55
C ALA A 157 -5.65 0.12 -32.58
N SER A 158 -6.01 0.75 -31.47
CA SER A 158 -6.30 2.19 -31.39
C SER A 158 -5.07 3.09 -31.21
N GLY A 159 -3.85 2.54 -31.23
CA GLY A 159 -2.62 3.32 -31.05
C GLY A 159 -2.39 3.82 -29.63
N LEU A 160 -3.30 3.51 -28.69
CA LEU A 160 -3.13 3.63 -27.24
C LEU A 160 -2.11 2.60 -26.70
N ALA A 161 -1.17 2.12 -27.51
CA ALA A 161 -0.23 1.04 -27.20
C ALA A 161 0.71 1.34 -26.02
N GLY A 162 0.77 2.60 -25.54
CA GLY A 162 1.39 2.96 -24.25
C GLY A 162 0.57 2.58 -23.00
N LEU A 163 -0.68 2.13 -23.18
CA LEU A 163 -1.61 1.65 -22.16
C LEU A 163 -1.77 0.12 -22.17
N ALA A 164 -1.15 -0.57 -23.13
CA ALA A 164 -1.03 -2.01 -23.09
C ALA A 164 0.11 -2.38 -22.14
N ALA A 165 -0.24 -2.95 -20.99
CA ALA A 165 0.73 -3.55 -20.09
C ALA A 165 1.69 -4.42 -20.89
N ALA A 166 2.99 -4.14 -20.83
CA ALA A 166 4.00 -5.09 -21.25
C ALA A 166 3.77 -6.35 -20.43
N ALA A 167 3.16 -7.36 -21.05
CA ALA A 167 3.04 -8.68 -20.47
C ALA A 167 4.47 -9.19 -20.33
N VAL A 168 5.03 -9.10 -19.13
CA VAL A 168 6.14 -9.97 -18.76
C VAL A 168 5.57 -11.38 -18.86
N PRO A 169 6.16 -12.27 -19.68
CA PRO A 169 5.66 -13.63 -19.76
C PRO A 169 5.78 -14.25 -18.37
N ALA A 170 4.64 -14.47 -17.73
CA ALA A 170 4.59 -15.34 -16.57
C ALA A 170 4.78 -16.76 -17.09
N THR A 171 6.03 -17.22 -17.12
CA THR A 171 6.33 -18.64 -17.25
C THR A 171 5.63 -19.37 -16.11
N PRO A 172 4.77 -20.36 -16.37
CA PRO A 172 4.24 -21.20 -15.30
C PRO A 172 5.41 -22.03 -14.78
N ALA A 173 6.01 -21.60 -13.67
CA ALA A 173 6.89 -22.46 -12.92
C ALA A 173 6.03 -23.55 -12.27
N THR A 174 5.93 -24.69 -12.92
CA THR A 174 5.55 -25.95 -12.28
C THR A 174 6.69 -26.35 -11.36
N ALA A 175 6.57 -25.99 -10.08
CA ALA A 175 7.38 -26.58 -9.02
C ALA A 175 6.45 -27.44 -8.17
N ASP A 176 6.43 -28.74 -8.48
CA ASP A 176 6.29 -29.74 -7.43
C ASP A 176 7.57 -29.66 -6.60
N SER A 177 7.46 -29.30 -5.32
CA SER A 177 8.59 -29.38 -4.40
C SER A 177 8.11 -29.40 -2.95
N ASP A 178 8.69 -30.34 -2.20
CA ASP A 178 8.49 -30.64 -0.79
C ASP A 178 8.28 -29.41 0.11
N LEU A 179 7.20 -29.48 0.89
CA LEU A 179 6.67 -28.42 1.76
C LEU A 179 7.47 -28.20 3.06
N ALA A 180 8.61 -28.85 3.23
CA ALA A 180 9.21 -29.03 4.56
C ALA A 180 10.29 -28.00 4.96
N ASP A 181 10.89 -27.24 4.03
CA ASP A 181 12.10 -26.46 4.34
C ASP A 181 12.07 -24.98 3.89
N MET A 182 10.89 -24.45 3.61
CA MET A 182 10.70 -23.05 3.26
C MET A 182 10.14 -22.29 4.46
N GLY A 183 10.76 -21.16 4.83
CA GLY A 183 10.25 -20.28 5.89
C GLY A 183 8.74 -20.01 5.76
N SER A 184 8.06 -19.77 6.89
CA SER A 184 6.59 -19.74 6.99
C SER A 184 5.93 -19.12 5.75
N PRO A 185 5.04 -19.85 5.03
CA PRO A 185 4.34 -19.31 3.86
C PRO A 185 3.70 -17.95 4.11
N PHE A 186 3.23 -17.71 5.34
CA PHE A 186 2.73 -16.42 5.78
C PHE A 186 3.78 -15.30 5.61
N GLN A 187 5.00 -15.50 6.10
CA GLN A 187 6.08 -14.49 6.03
C GLN A 187 6.45 -14.17 4.58
N HIS A 188 6.50 -15.20 3.73
CA HIS A 188 6.77 -15.04 2.30
C HIS A 188 5.69 -14.18 1.62
N PHE A 189 4.41 -14.53 1.76
CA PHE A 189 3.32 -13.75 1.15
C PHE A 189 3.18 -12.36 1.78
N ALA A 190 3.49 -12.19 3.07
CA ALA A 190 3.53 -10.87 3.70
C ALA A 190 4.62 -9.98 3.10
N GLN A 191 5.80 -10.55 2.81
CA GLN A 191 6.88 -9.83 2.14
C GLN A 191 6.51 -9.47 0.70
N LEU A 192 5.93 -10.40 -0.06
CA LEU A 192 5.46 -10.13 -1.43
C LEU A 192 4.43 -9.00 -1.45
N ARG A 193 3.51 -8.96 -0.48
CA ARG A 193 2.53 -7.87 -0.36
C ARG A 193 3.22 -6.53 -0.17
N ARG A 194 4.25 -6.45 0.68
CA ARG A 194 5.03 -5.21 0.89
C ARG A 194 5.70 -4.74 -0.40
N VAL A 195 6.33 -5.66 -1.15
CA VAL A 195 6.96 -5.34 -2.45
C VAL A 195 5.93 -4.85 -3.46
N ILE A 196 4.76 -5.48 -3.51
CA ILE A 196 3.65 -5.06 -4.37
C ILE A 196 3.21 -3.63 -4.04
N VAL A 197 3.02 -3.29 -2.75
CA VAL A 197 2.65 -1.93 -2.31
C VAL A 197 3.73 -0.90 -2.67
N GLN A 198 4.99 -1.23 -2.45
CA GLN A 198 6.10 -0.32 -2.81
C GLN A 198 6.19 -0.09 -4.32
N THR A 199 5.95 -1.14 -5.11
CA THR A 199 5.99 -1.07 -6.57
C THR A 199 4.79 -0.28 -7.11
N ASP A 200 3.60 -0.47 -6.53
CA ASP A 200 2.40 0.33 -6.82
C ASP A 200 2.66 1.84 -6.62
N ASN A 201 3.31 2.23 -5.53
CA ASN A 201 3.60 3.64 -5.27
C ASN A 201 4.46 4.28 -6.39
N LEU A 202 5.34 3.50 -7.03
CA LEU A 202 6.27 3.99 -8.04
C LEU A 202 5.69 3.95 -9.46
N ILE A 203 5.08 2.84 -9.87
CA ILE A 203 4.64 2.63 -11.26
C ILE A 203 3.13 2.39 -11.40
N GLY A 204 2.38 2.43 -10.30
CA GLY A 204 0.93 2.28 -10.28
C GLY A 204 0.45 0.81 -10.26
N PRO A 205 -0.83 0.61 -9.91
CA PRO A 205 -1.38 -0.70 -9.58
C PRO A 205 -1.52 -1.61 -10.80
N ARG A 206 -1.68 -1.04 -11.99
CA ARG A 206 -1.87 -1.79 -13.24
C ARG A 206 -0.75 -2.80 -13.52
N HIS A 207 0.48 -2.50 -13.07
CA HIS A 207 1.65 -3.34 -13.32
C HIS A 207 1.81 -4.47 -12.29
N VAL A 208 1.13 -4.37 -11.16
CA VAL A 208 1.27 -5.32 -10.04
C VAL A 208 -0.01 -6.10 -9.75
N LEU A 209 -1.14 -5.67 -10.28
CA LEU A 209 -2.44 -6.33 -10.11
C LEU A 209 -2.43 -7.81 -10.56
N PRO A 210 -1.84 -8.20 -11.71
CA PRO A 210 -1.78 -9.61 -12.10
C PRO A 210 -1.01 -10.47 -11.08
N ALA A 211 0.11 -9.98 -10.57
CA ALA A 211 0.90 -10.68 -9.55
C ALA A 211 0.14 -10.78 -8.22
N LEU A 212 -0.57 -9.72 -7.83
CA LEU A 212 -1.45 -9.73 -6.65
C LEU A 212 -2.54 -10.80 -6.77
N GLN A 213 -3.21 -10.88 -7.93
CA GLN A 213 -4.26 -11.88 -8.19
C GLN A 213 -3.72 -13.31 -8.17
N GLN A 214 -2.54 -13.55 -8.74
CA GLN A 214 -1.88 -14.85 -8.68
C GLN A 214 -1.51 -15.24 -7.24
N ASN A 215 -1.05 -14.28 -6.44
CA ASN A 215 -0.75 -14.50 -5.02
C ASN A 215 -2.02 -14.82 -4.24
N LEU A 216 -3.14 -14.13 -4.49
CA LEU A 216 -4.45 -14.44 -3.91
C LEU A 216 -4.88 -15.88 -4.19
N VAL A 217 -4.81 -16.32 -5.45
CA VAL A 217 -5.16 -17.71 -5.82
C VAL A 217 -4.26 -18.71 -5.10
N SER A 218 -2.97 -18.42 -5.03
CA SER A 218 -1.98 -19.29 -4.38
C SER A 218 -2.20 -19.39 -2.87
N LEU A 219 -2.52 -18.26 -2.23
CA LEU A 219 -2.81 -18.15 -0.81
C LEU A 219 -4.11 -18.87 -0.45
N ALA A 220 -5.18 -18.67 -1.23
CA ALA A 220 -6.45 -19.34 -1.05
C ALA A 220 -6.34 -20.86 -1.20
N LYS A 221 -5.53 -21.36 -2.14
CA LYS A 221 -5.22 -22.79 -2.26
C LYS A 221 -4.57 -23.32 -0.98
N ARG A 222 -3.54 -22.63 -0.46
CA ARG A 222 -2.83 -23.05 0.77
C ARG A 222 -3.73 -23.02 2.00
N ARG A 223 -4.53 -21.97 2.17
CA ARG A 223 -5.46 -21.82 3.28
C ARG A 223 -6.45 -23.00 3.38
N ARG A 224 -6.93 -23.54 2.24
CA ARG A 224 -7.85 -24.70 2.22
C ARG A 224 -7.25 -25.96 2.88
N PHE A 225 -5.93 -26.11 2.80
CA PHE A 225 -5.22 -27.26 3.39
C PHE A 225 -4.66 -26.96 4.79
N ALA A 226 -4.53 -25.69 5.18
CA ALA A 226 -4.09 -25.28 6.50
C ALA A 226 -5.11 -25.63 7.60
N ARG A 227 -4.64 -25.78 8.84
CA ARG A 227 -5.44 -26.10 10.03
C ARG A 227 -4.97 -25.27 11.21
N GLY A 228 -5.81 -25.13 12.24
CA GLY A 228 -5.45 -24.44 13.48
C GLY A 228 -5.00 -22.99 13.25
N ALA A 229 -3.94 -22.58 13.94
CA ALA A 229 -3.39 -21.23 13.90
C ALA A 229 -2.98 -20.79 12.48
N ASP A 230 -2.35 -21.68 11.70
CA ASP A 230 -1.93 -21.37 10.33
C ASP A 230 -3.10 -21.00 9.42
N ALA A 231 -4.26 -21.66 9.58
CA ALA A 231 -5.45 -21.33 8.80
C ALA A 231 -5.97 -19.93 9.13
N VAL A 232 -5.87 -19.50 10.40
CA VAL A 232 -6.27 -18.17 10.86
C VAL A 232 -5.30 -17.11 10.33
N GLU A 233 -4.00 -17.34 10.43
CA GLU A 233 -2.97 -16.41 9.92
C GLU A 233 -3.05 -16.24 8.40
N LEU A 234 -3.22 -17.33 7.66
CA LEU A 234 -3.37 -17.29 6.20
C LEU A 234 -4.68 -16.62 5.79
N LEU A 235 -5.78 -16.81 6.54
CA LEU A 235 -7.02 -16.09 6.29
C LEU A 235 -6.84 -14.58 6.52
N ALA A 236 -6.21 -14.18 7.63
CA ALA A 236 -5.93 -12.77 7.90
C ALA A 236 -5.05 -12.14 6.81
N LEU A 237 -4.06 -12.89 6.30
CA LEU A 237 -3.24 -12.42 5.18
C LEU A 237 -4.04 -12.34 3.87
N GLU A 238 -4.89 -13.32 3.58
CA GLU A 238 -5.80 -13.34 2.42
C GLU A 238 -6.72 -12.13 2.45
N THR A 239 -7.31 -11.80 3.60
CA THR A 239 -8.13 -10.59 3.78
C THR A 239 -7.35 -9.31 3.46
N ARG A 240 -6.07 -9.22 3.84
CA ARG A 240 -5.21 -8.06 3.51
C ARG A 240 -4.83 -7.99 2.03
N TYR A 241 -4.84 -9.12 1.32
CA TYR A 241 -4.66 -9.15 -0.13
C TYR A 241 -5.96 -8.79 -0.86
N GLU A 242 -7.11 -9.28 -0.37
CA GLU A 242 -8.44 -8.91 -0.90
C GLU A 242 -8.67 -7.41 -0.76
N GLU A 243 -8.35 -6.82 0.40
CA GLU A 243 -8.39 -5.37 0.61
C GLU A 243 -7.52 -4.63 -0.43
N LEU A 244 -6.27 -5.08 -0.62
CA LEU A 244 -5.34 -4.45 -1.57
C LEU A 244 -5.81 -4.61 -3.02
N ALA A 245 -6.43 -5.74 -3.38
CA ALA A 245 -7.00 -5.96 -4.70
C ALA A 245 -8.19 -5.03 -4.94
N GLY A 246 -9.02 -4.81 -3.91
CA GLY A 246 -10.08 -3.82 -3.93
C GLY A 246 -9.54 -2.41 -4.17
N TRP A 247 -8.46 -2.03 -3.49
CA TRP A 247 -7.79 -0.74 -3.73
C TRP A 247 -7.27 -0.59 -5.15
N PHE A 248 -6.56 -1.58 -5.67
CA PHE A 248 -5.99 -1.51 -7.02
C PHE A 248 -7.07 -1.45 -8.08
N ALA A 249 -8.12 -2.24 -7.94
CA ALA A 249 -9.27 -2.20 -8.83
C ALA A 249 -9.94 -0.81 -8.82
N GLN A 250 -10.14 -0.22 -7.63
CA GLN A 250 -10.67 1.15 -7.50
C GLN A 250 -9.75 2.16 -8.19
N ASP A 251 -8.44 2.07 -7.97
CA ASP A 251 -7.49 3.04 -8.49
C ASP A 251 -7.35 2.95 -10.01
N ILE A 252 -7.60 1.80 -10.65
CA ILE A 252 -7.67 1.68 -12.13
C ILE A 252 -9.07 1.92 -12.71
N GLY A 253 -10.07 2.21 -11.87
CA GLY A 253 -11.46 2.47 -12.30
C GLY A 253 -12.30 1.21 -12.57
N ASP A 254 -11.87 0.02 -12.12
CA ASP A 254 -12.70 -1.18 -12.13
C ASP A 254 -13.56 -1.26 -10.85
N GLU A 255 -14.63 -0.46 -10.84
CA GLU A 255 -15.52 -0.32 -9.69
C GLU A 255 -16.17 -1.63 -9.26
N ARG A 256 -16.61 -2.46 -10.22
CA ARG A 256 -17.24 -3.76 -9.96
C ARG A 256 -16.30 -4.68 -9.18
N THR A 257 -15.07 -4.81 -9.67
CA THR A 257 -14.04 -5.64 -9.03
C THR A 257 -13.64 -5.04 -7.67
N ALA A 258 -13.57 -3.72 -7.55
CA ALA A 258 -13.30 -3.03 -6.29
C ALA A 258 -14.35 -3.35 -5.22
N HIS A 259 -15.64 -3.23 -5.56
CA HIS A 259 -16.74 -3.58 -4.65
C HIS A 259 -16.69 -5.06 -4.25
N GLY A 260 -16.46 -5.96 -5.20
CA GLY A 260 -16.39 -7.41 -4.95
C GLY A 260 -15.28 -7.80 -3.98
N HIS A 261 -14.06 -7.33 -4.21
CA HIS A 261 -12.93 -7.60 -3.32
C HIS A 261 -13.09 -6.94 -1.94
N THR A 262 -13.60 -5.71 -1.89
CA THR A 262 -13.83 -5.01 -0.62
C THR A 262 -14.92 -5.69 0.22
N ALA A 263 -15.98 -6.22 -0.41
CA ALA A 263 -17.01 -7.00 0.27
C ALA A 263 -16.44 -8.31 0.84
N LYS A 264 -15.67 -9.07 0.04
CA LYS A 264 -14.99 -10.29 0.51
C LYS A 264 -14.06 -10.01 1.68
N ALA A 265 -13.29 -8.92 1.61
CA ALA A 265 -12.40 -8.52 2.68
C ALA A 265 -13.17 -8.20 3.97
N LEU A 266 -14.33 -7.53 3.87
CA LEU A 266 -15.17 -7.22 5.03
C LEU A 266 -15.76 -8.49 5.67
N ASP A 267 -16.29 -9.40 4.85
CA ASP A 267 -16.82 -10.67 5.35
C ASP A 267 -15.72 -11.48 6.04
N ALA A 268 -14.54 -11.56 5.43
CA ALA A 268 -13.40 -12.28 5.99
C ALA A 268 -12.80 -11.61 7.24
N SER A 269 -12.83 -10.27 7.35
CA SER A 269 -12.33 -9.57 8.54
C SER A 269 -13.19 -9.86 9.78
N HIS A 270 -14.51 -10.05 9.59
CA HIS A 270 -15.39 -10.53 10.65
C HIS A 270 -15.11 -11.98 11.05
N VAL A 271 -14.80 -12.86 10.08
CA VAL A 271 -14.43 -14.25 10.37
C VAL A 271 -13.11 -14.33 11.15
N THR A 272 -12.13 -13.48 10.85
CA THR A 272 -10.85 -13.46 11.58
C THR A 272 -10.93 -12.72 12.92
N GLY A 273 -12.02 -12.00 13.19
CA GLY A 273 -12.14 -11.13 14.36
C GLY A 273 -11.14 -9.95 14.35
N ASP A 274 -10.62 -9.58 13.18
CA ASP A 274 -9.66 -8.47 13.05
C ASP A 274 -10.43 -7.15 12.98
N THR A 275 -10.71 -6.58 14.15
CA THR A 275 -11.47 -5.32 14.29
C THR A 275 -10.76 -4.14 13.64
N ASP A 276 -9.43 -4.11 13.64
CA ASP A 276 -8.66 -3.04 12.98
C ASP A 276 -8.83 -3.09 11.47
N LEU A 277 -8.69 -4.29 10.89
CA LEU A 277 -8.89 -4.50 9.46
C LEU A 277 -10.34 -4.20 9.08
N THR A 278 -11.30 -4.56 9.93
CA THR A 278 -12.72 -4.22 9.73
C THR A 278 -12.92 -2.69 9.69
N ALA A 279 -12.38 -1.94 10.66
CA ALA A 279 -12.44 -0.48 10.68
C ALA A 279 -11.78 0.13 9.44
N TYR A 280 -10.61 -0.38 9.06
CA TYR A 280 -9.91 0.06 7.86
C TYR A 280 -10.75 -0.14 6.60
N ILE A 281 -11.31 -1.35 6.40
CA ILE A 281 -12.14 -1.68 5.24
C ILE A 281 -13.40 -0.82 5.19
N LEU A 282 -14.05 -0.54 6.34
CA LEU A 282 -15.19 0.37 6.39
C LEU A 282 -14.81 1.79 5.92
N GLY A 283 -13.65 2.30 6.31
CA GLY A 283 -13.11 3.57 5.79
C GLY A 283 -12.86 3.53 4.28
N ARG A 284 -12.33 2.41 3.77
CA ARG A 284 -12.14 2.19 2.32
C ARG A 284 -13.47 2.18 1.57
N LYS A 285 -14.51 1.53 2.12
CA LYS A 285 -15.87 1.57 1.58
C LYS A 285 -16.45 2.99 1.58
N ALA A 286 -16.20 3.77 2.64
CA ALA A 286 -16.61 5.18 2.68
C ALA A 286 -15.96 5.98 1.54
N GLN A 287 -14.67 5.77 1.28
CA GLN A 287 -13.99 6.41 0.15
C GLN A 287 -14.61 6.00 -1.19
N LEU A 288 -14.89 4.72 -1.40
CA LEU A 288 -15.52 4.23 -2.63
C LEU A 288 -16.94 4.81 -2.82
N ALA A 289 -17.71 4.95 -1.75
CA ALA A 289 -19.02 5.58 -1.77
C ALA A 289 -18.94 7.07 -2.19
N VAL A 290 -17.95 7.83 -1.72
CA VAL A 290 -17.72 9.20 -2.21
C VAL A 290 -17.35 9.20 -3.70
N ASP A 291 -16.43 8.33 -4.10
CA ASP A 291 -15.93 8.31 -5.48
C ASP A 291 -17.05 7.92 -6.48
N THR A 292 -18.04 7.13 -6.05
CA THR A 292 -19.21 6.71 -6.85
C THR A 292 -20.45 7.61 -6.68
N GLY A 293 -20.34 8.73 -5.95
CA GLY A 293 -21.42 9.72 -5.85
C GLY A 293 -22.47 9.47 -4.77
N HIS A 294 -22.16 8.68 -3.74
CA HIS A 294 -23.03 8.36 -2.59
C HIS A 294 -22.47 8.92 -1.27
N PRO A 295 -22.39 10.26 -1.10
CA PRO A 295 -21.71 10.86 0.05
C PRO A 295 -22.43 10.65 1.39
N ALA A 296 -23.75 10.46 1.41
CA ALA A 296 -24.49 10.13 2.64
C ALA A 296 -24.13 8.73 3.16
N ASP A 297 -24.06 7.74 2.25
CA ASP A 297 -23.61 6.39 2.59
C ASP A 297 -22.15 6.39 3.05
N ALA A 298 -21.31 7.23 2.42
CA ALA A 298 -19.93 7.41 2.82
C ALA A 298 -19.80 7.93 4.26
N LEU A 299 -20.62 8.90 4.66
CA LEU A 299 -20.65 9.39 6.03
C LEU A 299 -21.04 8.27 7.01
N GLY A 300 -22.10 7.52 6.70
CA GLY A 300 -22.53 6.39 7.53
C GLY A 300 -21.44 5.31 7.69
N LEU A 301 -20.73 4.99 6.59
CA LEU A 301 -19.61 4.04 6.58
C LEU A 301 -18.40 4.58 7.37
N ALA A 302 -18.08 5.86 7.25
CA ALA A 302 -16.98 6.49 7.98
C ALA A 302 -17.27 6.52 9.49
N THR A 303 -18.50 6.82 9.89
CA THR A 303 -18.94 6.74 11.29
C THR A 303 -18.95 5.31 11.82
N ALA A 304 -19.32 4.33 11.00
CA ALA A 304 -19.15 2.92 11.37
C ALA A 304 -17.67 2.57 11.57
N ALA A 305 -16.79 2.96 10.64
CA ALA A 305 -15.35 2.75 10.74
C ALA A 305 -14.78 3.34 12.04
N ARG A 306 -15.19 4.57 12.40
CA ARG A 306 -14.76 5.24 13.62
C ARG A 306 -15.21 4.52 14.88
N ARG A 307 -16.47 4.05 14.94
CA ARG A 307 -16.99 3.25 16.06
C ARG A 307 -16.28 1.89 16.20
N THR A 308 -15.87 1.30 15.09
CA THR A 308 -15.16 0.02 15.06
C THR A 308 -13.68 0.20 15.44
N ALA A 309 -13.05 1.32 15.08
CA ALA A 309 -11.66 1.57 15.39
C ALA A 309 -11.41 1.61 16.91
N ARG A 310 -10.26 1.09 17.34
CA ARG A 310 -9.84 1.25 18.74
C ARG A 310 -9.66 2.74 19.07
N PRO A 311 -10.18 3.24 20.20
CA PRO A 311 -9.95 4.62 20.63
C PRO A 311 -8.46 4.94 20.73
N GLY A 312 -8.04 6.11 20.23
CA GLY A 312 -6.65 6.54 20.22
C GLY A 312 -5.77 5.81 19.19
N SER A 313 -6.35 5.02 18.29
CA SER A 313 -5.60 4.41 17.18
C SER A 313 -5.51 5.36 15.98
N ARG A 314 -4.52 5.14 15.11
CA ARG A 314 -4.47 5.84 13.81
C ARG A 314 -5.66 5.52 12.90
N LEU A 315 -6.30 4.37 13.09
CA LEU A 315 -7.52 4.02 12.36
C LEU A 315 -8.71 4.91 12.75
N GLU A 316 -8.79 5.32 14.02
CA GLU A 316 -9.79 6.31 14.43
C GLU A 316 -9.56 7.64 13.71
N VAL A 317 -8.30 8.09 13.61
CA VAL A 317 -7.94 9.31 12.86
C VAL A 317 -8.34 9.17 11.39
N ILE A 318 -7.99 8.05 10.74
CA ILE A 318 -8.34 7.81 9.33
C ILE A 318 -9.86 7.83 9.13
N ALA A 319 -10.63 7.23 10.03
CA ALA A 319 -12.08 7.26 9.97
C ALA A 319 -12.63 8.69 10.05
N VAL A 320 -12.10 9.53 10.95
CA VAL A 320 -12.44 10.95 11.05
C VAL A 320 -12.08 11.73 9.77
N LEU A 321 -10.97 11.39 9.10
CA LEU A 321 -10.63 12.00 7.80
C LEU A 321 -11.68 11.64 6.72
N HIS A 322 -12.21 10.42 6.74
CA HIS A 322 -13.29 10.02 5.85
C HIS A 322 -14.61 10.75 6.18
N GLU A 323 -14.95 10.90 7.46
CA GLU A 323 -16.10 11.72 7.90
C GLU A 323 -15.95 13.17 7.40
N ALA A 324 -14.78 13.78 7.64
CA ALA A 324 -14.48 15.15 7.22
C ALA A 324 -14.62 15.33 5.70
N HIS A 325 -14.21 14.33 4.91
CA HIS A 325 -14.38 14.40 3.47
C HIS A 325 -15.83 14.20 3.01
N ALA A 326 -16.57 13.30 3.65
CA ALA A 326 -17.99 13.13 3.36
C ALA A 326 -18.78 14.42 3.66
N HIS A 327 -18.56 15.03 4.82
CA HIS A 327 -19.12 16.34 5.17
C HIS A 327 -18.78 17.41 4.13
N ALA A 328 -17.54 17.44 3.65
CA ALA A 328 -17.12 18.43 2.66
C ALA A 328 -17.88 18.27 1.32
N VAL A 329 -18.08 17.03 0.86
CA VAL A 329 -18.83 16.74 -0.37
C VAL A 329 -20.33 17.02 -0.21
N LEU A 330 -20.85 16.93 1.02
CA LEU A 330 -22.22 17.34 1.37
C LEU A 330 -22.39 18.86 1.52
N GLY A 331 -21.31 19.65 1.45
CA GLY A 331 -21.34 21.11 1.64
C GLY A 331 -21.32 21.56 3.11
N GLU A 332 -21.05 20.66 4.04
CA GLU A 332 -21.09 20.89 5.49
C GLU A 332 -19.74 21.43 5.99
N ALA A 333 -19.43 22.69 5.66
CA ALA A 333 -18.13 23.31 5.93
C ALA A 333 -17.75 23.33 7.43
N SER A 334 -18.71 23.62 8.31
CA SER A 334 -18.48 23.67 9.76
C SER A 334 -18.06 22.31 10.31
N GLU A 335 -18.80 21.25 9.97
CA GLU A 335 -18.49 19.88 10.40
C GLU A 335 -17.18 19.37 9.79
N THR A 336 -16.90 19.74 8.53
CA THR A 336 -15.62 19.47 7.89
C THR A 336 -14.45 20.03 8.71
N HIS A 337 -14.51 21.32 9.09
CA HIS A 337 -13.42 21.95 9.85
C HIS A 337 -13.26 21.33 11.24
N LYS A 338 -14.36 21.13 11.97
CA LYS A 338 -14.34 20.47 13.29
C LYS A 338 -13.73 19.06 13.22
N ALA A 339 -14.05 18.31 12.17
CA ALA A 339 -13.52 16.96 11.97
C ALA A 339 -12.00 16.98 11.72
N TYR A 340 -11.47 17.93 10.93
CA TYR A 340 -10.01 18.06 10.76
C TYR A 340 -9.28 18.48 12.04
N ASP A 341 -9.87 19.39 12.82
CA ASP A 341 -9.27 19.79 14.10
C ASP A 341 -9.29 18.62 15.11
N THR A 342 -10.35 17.81 15.08
CA THR A 342 -10.45 16.55 15.82
C THR A 342 -9.38 15.55 15.36
N ALA A 343 -9.21 15.36 14.06
CA ALA A 343 -8.22 14.44 13.49
C ALA A 343 -6.79 14.81 13.91
N LEU A 344 -6.43 16.09 13.87
CA LEU A 344 -5.10 16.57 14.31
C LEU A 344 -4.89 16.35 15.82
N THR A 345 -5.93 16.60 16.63
CA THR A 345 -5.87 16.36 18.08
C THR A 345 -5.69 14.88 18.41
N LEU A 346 -6.43 14.00 17.72
CA LEU A 346 -6.32 12.55 17.89
C LEU A 346 -4.96 12.04 17.41
N LEU A 347 -4.46 12.54 16.28
CA LEU A 347 -3.16 12.14 15.74
C LEU A 347 -2.02 12.41 16.73
N GLY A 348 -2.04 13.56 17.41
CA GLY A 348 -1.02 13.90 18.42
C GLY A 348 -0.99 12.98 19.64
N ARG A 349 -2.02 12.15 19.84
CA ARG A 349 -2.14 11.18 20.94
C ARG A 349 -2.14 9.73 20.45
N ALA A 350 -2.16 9.53 19.13
CA ALA A 350 -2.40 8.21 18.56
C ALA A 350 -1.16 7.33 18.71
N ASP A 351 -1.39 6.09 19.12
CA ASP A 351 -0.32 5.09 19.24
C ASP A 351 0.33 4.83 17.86
N SER A 352 1.66 4.73 17.87
CA SER A 352 2.44 4.49 16.67
C SER A 352 2.57 3.02 16.26
N ASP A 353 2.19 2.10 17.15
CA ASP A 353 2.67 0.72 17.12
C ASP A 353 1.83 -0.22 16.23
N GLY A 354 0.77 0.32 15.61
CA GLY A 354 -0.14 -0.41 14.74
C GLY A 354 0.40 -0.69 13.33
N VAL A 355 0.03 -1.85 12.77
CA VAL A 355 0.29 -2.21 11.35
C VAL A 355 -0.43 -1.27 10.38
N TRP A 356 -1.54 -0.68 10.81
CA TRP A 356 -2.39 0.20 10.00
C TRP A 356 -2.12 1.67 10.31
N GLY A 357 -2.02 2.49 9.26
CA GLY A 357 -1.86 3.94 9.37
C GLY A 357 -0.43 4.39 9.66
N SER A 358 0.60 3.56 9.52
CA SER A 358 2.00 3.95 9.78
C SER A 358 2.49 5.11 8.89
N TRP A 359 1.85 5.33 7.75
CA TRP A 359 2.08 6.45 6.82
C TRP A 359 1.33 7.74 7.22
N LEU A 360 0.48 7.69 8.24
CA LEU A 360 -0.32 8.83 8.66
C LEU A 360 0.52 9.77 9.52
N ASP A 361 0.71 10.97 9.02
CA ASP A 361 1.33 12.09 9.72
C ASP A 361 0.52 13.38 9.52
N THR A 362 1.00 14.48 10.10
CA THR A 362 0.36 15.79 9.99
C THR A 362 0.30 16.26 8.53
N ALA A 363 1.31 15.96 7.71
CA ALA A 363 1.34 16.33 6.31
C ALA A 363 0.23 15.61 5.52
N TYR A 364 -0.02 14.33 5.80
CA TYR A 364 -1.12 13.57 5.22
C TYR A 364 -2.49 14.13 5.62
N VAL A 365 -2.69 14.46 6.91
CA VAL A 365 -3.94 15.09 7.38
C VAL A 365 -4.19 16.42 6.67
N ASN A 366 -3.16 17.26 6.53
CA ASN A 366 -3.26 18.54 5.81
C ASN A 366 -3.56 18.34 4.32
N THR A 367 -2.99 17.32 3.69
CA THR A 367 -3.28 16.99 2.29
C THR A 367 -4.73 16.51 2.11
N ALA A 368 -5.25 15.72 3.06
CA ALA A 368 -6.66 15.36 3.10
C ALA A 368 -7.53 16.62 3.28
N ARG A 369 -7.14 17.55 4.15
CA ARG A 369 -7.82 18.84 4.34
C ARG A 369 -7.90 19.64 3.05
N ALA A 370 -6.81 19.73 2.29
CA ALA A 370 -6.82 20.39 0.98
C ALA A 370 -7.82 19.76 0.00
N ARG A 371 -7.96 18.42 -0.01
CA ARG A 371 -9.00 17.72 -0.80
C ARG A 371 -10.41 18.14 -0.40
N SER A 372 -10.70 18.23 0.90
CA SER A 372 -12.00 18.68 1.39
C SER A 372 -12.27 20.16 1.12
N LEU A 373 -11.27 21.03 1.28
CA LEU A 373 -11.37 22.45 0.94
C LEU A 373 -11.72 22.66 -0.53
N ALA A 374 -11.08 21.90 -1.43
CA ALA A 374 -11.41 21.93 -2.86
C ALA A 374 -12.85 21.47 -3.15
N ALA A 375 -13.41 20.56 -2.35
CA ALA A 375 -14.80 20.12 -2.50
C ALA A 375 -15.79 21.20 -2.02
N LEU A 376 -15.40 22.00 -1.02
CA LEU A 376 -16.16 23.15 -0.51
C LEU A 376 -16.03 24.42 -1.38
N GLY A 377 -15.18 24.39 -2.41
CA GLY A 377 -14.91 25.54 -3.27
C GLY A 377 -13.88 26.55 -2.71
N ASP A 378 -13.24 26.24 -1.57
CA ASP A 378 -12.13 27.02 -1.01
C ASP A 378 -10.83 26.67 -1.76
N TYR A 379 -10.76 27.11 -3.03
CA TYR A 379 -9.73 26.73 -3.97
C TYR A 379 -8.36 27.32 -3.64
N GLU A 380 -8.30 28.50 -3.03
CA GLU A 380 -7.05 29.15 -2.65
C GLU A 380 -6.31 28.35 -1.59
N ARG A 381 -6.99 27.99 -0.48
CA ARG A 381 -6.38 27.18 0.58
C ARG A 381 -6.14 25.74 0.16
N ALA A 382 -6.99 25.22 -0.73
CA ALA A 382 -6.75 23.90 -1.32
C ALA A 382 -5.48 23.87 -2.19
N ALA A 383 -5.27 24.88 -3.03
CA ALA A 383 -4.09 24.97 -3.89
C ALA A 383 -2.80 25.04 -3.05
N ALA A 384 -2.75 25.93 -2.05
CA ALA A 384 -1.61 26.03 -1.14
C ALA A 384 -1.31 24.70 -0.43
N GLY A 385 -2.33 24.01 0.09
CA GLY A 385 -2.14 22.73 0.77
C GLY A 385 -1.64 21.61 -0.15
N PHE A 386 -2.03 21.60 -1.43
CA PHE A 386 -1.47 20.64 -2.39
C PHE A 386 -0.05 20.99 -2.83
N ASP A 387 0.27 22.27 -2.99
CA ASP A 387 1.63 22.72 -3.33
C ASP A 387 2.62 22.32 -2.23
N ASP A 388 2.25 22.52 -0.96
CA ASP A 388 3.02 22.05 0.21
C ASP A 388 3.19 20.52 0.21
N ALA A 389 2.10 19.78 -0.07
CA ALA A 389 2.13 18.32 -0.13
C ALA A 389 3.09 17.82 -1.23
N ILE A 390 3.06 18.44 -2.41
CA ILE A 390 3.92 18.09 -3.55
C ILE A 390 5.40 18.35 -3.23
N ALA A 391 5.70 19.41 -2.48
CA ALA A 391 7.06 19.76 -2.07
C ALA A 391 7.65 18.77 -1.06
N MET A 392 6.81 18.22 -0.17
CA MET A 392 7.25 17.29 0.88
C MET A 392 7.21 15.82 0.46
N LEU A 393 6.46 15.47 -0.60
CA LEU A 393 6.25 14.08 -0.99
C LEU A 393 7.54 13.43 -1.53
N PRO A 394 7.98 12.28 -0.96
CA PRO A 394 9.19 11.61 -1.43
C PRO A 394 9.06 11.12 -2.88
N PRO A 395 10.15 11.09 -3.66
CA PRO A 395 10.12 10.70 -5.08
C PRO A 395 9.56 9.30 -5.36
N ALA A 396 9.61 8.39 -4.39
CA ALA A 396 9.08 7.03 -4.50
C ALA A 396 7.54 6.97 -4.57
N TYR A 397 6.83 8.03 -4.16
CA TYR A 397 5.36 8.11 -4.19
C TYR A 397 4.87 8.78 -5.47
N ARG A 398 5.32 8.27 -6.61
CA ARG A 398 5.04 8.89 -7.93
C ARG A 398 3.55 8.90 -8.26
N ARG A 399 2.81 7.84 -7.92
CA ARG A 399 1.35 7.83 -8.12
C ARG A 399 0.67 8.92 -7.31
N ASP A 400 0.97 9.02 -6.02
CA ASP A 400 0.35 10.02 -5.16
C ASP A 400 0.73 11.44 -5.58
N ARG A 401 1.95 11.63 -6.09
CA ARG A 401 2.37 12.89 -6.73
C ARG A 401 1.45 13.25 -7.88
N GLY A 402 1.11 12.29 -8.75
CA GLY A 402 0.17 12.52 -9.84
C GLY A 402 -1.23 12.91 -9.36
N VAL A 403 -1.72 12.27 -8.30
CA VAL A 403 -3.00 12.62 -7.67
C VAL A 403 -2.97 14.04 -7.10
N TYR A 404 -1.89 14.43 -6.43
CA TYR A 404 -1.75 15.76 -5.84
C TYR A 404 -1.60 16.83 -6.91
N LEU A 405 -0.79 16.59 -7.95
CA LEU A 405 -0.66 17.50 -9.10
C LEU A 405 -2.01 17.73 -9.78
N ALA A 406 -2.78 16.68 -10.06
CA ALA A 406 -4.07 16.84 -10.73
C ALA A 406 -5.09 17.60 -9.87
N ARG A 407 -5.06 17.41 -8.54
CA ARG A 407 -5.89 18.16 -7.60
C ARG A 407 -5.43 19.62 -7.44
N ALA A 408 -4.13 19.86 -7.38
CA ALA A 408 -3.53 21.20 -7.35
C ALA A 408 -3.91 21.98 -8.62
N ALA A 409 -3.77 21.35 -9.79
CA ALA A 409 -4.16 21.96 -11.06
C ALA A 409 -5.63 22.38 -11.05
N ARG A 410 -6.55 21.52 -10.56
CA ARG A 410 -7.96 21.88 -10.43
C ARG A 410 -8.18 23.02 -9.44
N ALA A 411 -7.49 23.03 -8.31
CA ALA A 411 -7.59 24.11 -7.33
C ALA A 411 -7.11 25.44 -7.92
N HIS A 412 -5.96 25.46 -8.60
CA HIS A 412 -5.45 26.64 -9.30
C HIS A 412 -6.37 27.12 -10.43
N ALA A 413 -7.03 26.22 -11.16
CA ALA A 413 -8.07 26.62 -12.12
C ALA A 413 -9.25 27.30 -11.42
N GLY A 414 -9.66 26.79 -10.25
CA GLY A 414 -10.70 27.39 -9.41
C GLY A 414 -10.37 28.78 -8.86
N THR A 415 -9.10 29.15 -8.78
CA THR A 415 -8.65 30.52 -8.44
C THR A 415 -8.47 31.42 -9.67
N GLY A 416 -8.74 30.91 -10.88
CA GLY A 416 -8.52 31.63 -12.15
C GLY A 416 -7.08 31.59 -12.69
N ASN A 417 -6.17 30.84 -12.05
CA ASN A 417 -4.78 30.69 -12.50
C ASN A 417 -4.68 29.64 -13.63
N ASN A 418 -5.37 29.86 -14.74
CA ASN A 418 -5.57 28.87 -15.81
C ASN A 418 -4.26 28.39 -16.47
N VAL A 419 -3.31 29.29 -16.75
CA VAL A 419 -1.99 28.94 -17.31
C VAL A 419 -1.20 28.02 -16.36
N LEU A 420 -1.21 28.31 -15.06
CA LEU A 420 -0.56 27.47 -14.05
C LEU A 420 -1.24 26.10 -13.95
N ALA A 421 -2.58 26.12 -13.92
CA ALA A 421 -3.39 24.92 -13.87
C ALA A 421 -3.14 24.00 -15.07
N ALA A 422 -3.08 24.54 -16.29
CA ALA A 422 -2.76 23.79 -17.49
C ALA A 422 -1.35 23.16 -17.42
N ARG A 423 -0.35 23.92 -17.01
CA ARG A 423 1.04 23.42 -16.87
C ARG A 423 1.13 22.26 -15.88
N ILE A 424 0.53 22.40 -14.69
CA ILE A 424 0.51 21.34 -13.67
C ILE A 424 -0.32 20.14 -14.18
N GLY A 425 -1.45 20.41 -14.86
CA GLY A 425 -2.30 19.40 -15.49
C GLY A 425 -1.53 18.53 -16.48
N THR A 426 -0.70 19.13 -17.34
CA THR A 426 0.15 18.42 -18.29
C THR A 426 1.18 17.50 -17.60
N GLN A 427 1.74 17.92 -16.45
CA GLN A 427 2.61 17.03 -15.66
C GLN A 427 1.84 15.82 -15.12
N ALA A 428 0.63 16.05 -14.63
CA ALA A 428 -0.25 14.99 -14.14
C ALA A 428 -0.70 14.02 -15.24
N VAL A 429 -0.90 14.49 -16.48
CA VAL A 429 -1.17 13.65 -17.67
C VAL A 429 -0.06 12.60 -17.85
N GLY A 430 1.22 12.98 -17.74
CA GLY A 430 2.34 12.04 -17.86
C GLY A 430 2.27 10.91 -16.84
N ILE A 431 1.98 11.24 -15.58
CA ILE A 431 1.85 10.23 -14.51
C ILE A 431 0.57 9.40 -14.68
N ALA A 432 -0.52 9.99 -15.18
CA ALA A 432 -1.75 9.25 -15.49
C ALA A 432 -1.49 8.15 -16.53
N VAL A 433 -0.74 8.45 -17.60
CA VAL A 433 -0.35 7.47 -18.64
C VAL A 433 0.52 6.37 -18.08
N GLU A 434 1.44 6.68 -17.17
CA GLU A 434 2.33 5.69 -16.58
C GLU A 434 1.63 4.80 -15.54
N THR A 435 0.70 5.35 -14.75
CA THR A 435 0.12 4.62 -13.61
C THR A 435 -1.23 3.96 -13.94
N GLY A 436 -1.97 4.53 -14.91
CA GLY A 436 -3.35 4.14 -15.20
C GLY A 436 -4.35 4.55 -14.10
N SER A 437 -3.98 5.46 -13.19
CA SER A 437 -4.83 5.79 -12.04
C SER A 437 -6.05 6.62 -12.45
N ALA A 438 -7.24 6.05 -12.32
CA ALA A 438 -8.53 6.69 -12.50
C ALA A 438 -8.72 7.91 -11.60
N ARG A 439 -8.13 7.89 -10.39
CA ARG A 439 -8.13 9.05 -9.48
C ARG A 439 -7.44 10.26 -10.10
N ILE A 440 -6.42 10.06 -10.93
CA ILE A 440 -5.76 11.15 -11.67
C ILE A 440 -6.65 11.58 -12.84
N PHE A 441 -7.10 10.63 -13.67
CA PHE A 441 -7.95 10.91 -14.83
C PHE A 441 -9.24 11.66 -14.48
N HIS A 442 -9.94 11.30 -13.41
CA HIS A 442 -11.15 12.02 -12.98
C HIS A 442 -10.88 13.48 -12.60
N GLN A 443 -9.69 13.79 -12.08
CA GLN A 443 -9.31 15.17 -11.79
C GLN A 443 -8.94 15.93 -13.06
N LEU A 444 -8.26 15.26 -14.00
CA LEU A 444 -7.93 15.81 -15.32
C LEU A 444 -9.19 16.08 -16.15
N ASP A 445 -10.20 15.22 -16.10
CA ASP A 445 -11.52 15.44 -16.73
C ASP A 445 -12.20 16.71 -16.19
N ARG A 446 -12.20 16.87 -14.85
CA ARG A 446 -12.76 18.06 -14.19
C ARG A 446 -11.96 19.33 -14.53
N LEU A 447 -10.64 19.22 -14.62
CA LEU A 447 -9.77 20.32 -15.04
C LEU A 447 -10.03 20.71 -16.49
N ASP A 448 -10.20 19.75 -17.39
CA ASP A 448 -10.54 19.97 -18.79
C ASP A 448 -11.86 20.76 -18.93
N HIS A 449 -12.87 20.42 -18.14
CA HIS A 449 -14.11 21.19 -18.10
C HIS A 449 -13.90 22.61 -17.53
N ALA A 450 -13.14 22.74 -16.45
CA ALA A 450 -12.87 24.03 -15.82
C ALA A 450 -12.09 25.00 -16.73
N LEU A 451 -11.19 24.48 -17.56
CA LEU A 451 -10.37 25.26 -18.48
C LEU A 451 -11.03 25.49 -19.86
N ALA A 452 -12.19 24.89 -20.13
CA ALA A 452 -12.87 25.05 -21.43
C ALA A 452 -13.16 26.52 -21.79
N PRO A 453 -13.61 27.39 -20.86
CA PRO A 453 -13.80 28.82 -21.15
C PRO A 453 -12.51 29.58 -21.47
N ALA A 454 -11.36 29.07 -21.03
CA ALA A 454 -10.04 29.66 -21.17
C ALA A 454 -9.18 28.98 -22.24
N ALA A 455 -9.80 28.34 -23.24
CA ALA A 455 -9.09 27.53 -24.25
C ALA A 455 -8.03 28.30 -25.05
N GLY A 456 -8.13 29.63 -25.13
CA GLY A 456 -7.17 30.50 -25.80
C GLY A 456 -5.97 30.93 -24.95
N GLU A 457 -5.94 30.61 -23.66
CA GLU A 457 -4.80 30.93 -22.80
C GLU A 457 -3.62 29.98 -23.01
N ASP A 458 -2.41 30.49 -22.75
CA ASP A 458 -1.15 29.77 -22.97
C ASP A 458 -1.13 28.41 -22.27
N GLY A 459 -0.76 27.37 -23.03
CA GLY A 459 -0.64 26.00 -22.53
C GLY A 459 -1.97 25.26 -22.32
N VAL A 460 -3.14 25.93 -22.32
CA VAL A 460 -4.44 25.27 -22.14
C VAL A 460 -4.72 24.32 -23.31
N ALA A 461 -4.56 24.78 -24.55
CA ALA A 461 -4.77 23.95 -25.73
C ALA A 461 -3.85 22.71 -25.76
N GLU A 462 -2.58 22.87 -25.35
CA GLU A 462 -1.61 21.78 -25.28
C GLU A 462 -1.98 20.74 -24.20
N PHE A 463 -2.40 21.20 -23.01
CA PHE A 463 -2.92 20.34 -21.97
C PHE A 463 -4.11 19.51 -22.46
N ARG A 464 -5.11 20.17 -23.04
CA ARG A 464 -6.33 19.52 -23.54
C ARG A 464 -6.01 18.49 -24.62
N ALA A 465 -5.16 18.83 -25.58
CA ALA A 465 -4.70 17.91 -26.62
C ALA A 465 -3.88 16.74 -26.06
N SER A 466 -3.15 16.95 -24.98
CA SER A 466 -2.39 15.88 -24.30
C SER A 466 -3.31 14.92 -23.56
N LEU A 467 -4.33 15.42 -22.88
CA LEU A 467 -5.37 14.60 -22.27
C LEU A 467 -6.17 13.82 -23.32
N ASP A 468 -6.55 14.48 -24.41
CA ASP A 468 -7.36 13.87 -25.47
C ASP A 468 -6.66 12.69 -26.17
N ARG A 469 -5.33 12.75 -26.30
CA ARG A 469 -4.51 11.66 -26.88
C ARG A 469 -4.45 10.39 -26.04
N ILE A 470 -4.77 10.46 -24.75
CA ILE A 470 -4.58 9.35 -23.80
C ILE A 470 -5.91 8.75 -23.34
N VAL A 471 -7.02 9.20 -23.94
CA VAL A 471 -8.37 8.67 -23.71
C VAL A 471 -8.89 8.04 -25.01
N LEU A 472 -9.58 6.93 -24.89
CA LEU A 472 -10.21 6.27 -26.02
C LEU A 472 -11.45 7.06 -26.46
N HIS A 473 -11.65 7.23 -27.77
CA HIS A 473 -12.85 7.83 -28.34
C HIS A 473 -13.65 6.73 -29.04
N PRO A 474 -14.76 6.24 -28.44
CA PRO A 474 -15.62 5.28 -29.11
C PRO A 474 -16.19 5.90 -30.38
N ALA A 475 -16.12 5.15 -31.48
CA ALA A 475 -16.63 5.56 -32.79
C ALA A 475 -18.16 5.64 -32.84
#